data_AF-A0A0A3J1R0-F1
#
_entry.id   AF-A0A0A3J1R0-F1
#
_cell.length_a   1.000
_cell.length_b   1.000
_cell.length_c   1.000
_cell.angle_alpha   90.00
_cell.angle_beta   90.00
_cell.angle_gamma   90.00
#
_symmetry.space_group_name_H-M   'P 1'
#
loop_
_entity.id
_entity.type
_entity.pdbx_description
1 polymer ?
#
loop_
_entity_poly.entity_id
_entity_poly.type
_entity_poly.pdbx_seq_one_letter_code
_entity_poly.pdbx_strand_id
1 'polypeptide(L)'
;MLKGVVIMKNINIQKQNSLIYSHLTINQQQYDNNEDHVKLIQFRLNLFKEVVETGIIKVKNYLLQYIKQNKNNYKENNELLHIVQDFLRSEEEFKIHGISTLNKISNEIELKNVNIDIYKELTRIINNHIKIANELINKEIDLLRVEYISNYIREIGTYIGLDLNVEKIPGLKNIEITLNVKKKETLIIKDLYYLHKKDIA
;
A
#
# COMPACT_ATOMS: atom_id res chain seq x y z
N MET A 1 -46.45 -8.91 23.08
CA MET A 1 -45.47 -8.30 22.16
C MET A 1 -44.26 -9.20 22.09
N LEU A 2 -44.01 -9.82 20.94
CA LEU A 2 -42.94 -10.80 20.72
C LEU A 2 -41.62 -10.06 20.45
N LYS A 3 -40.59 -10.36 21.27
CA LYS A 3 -39.21 -9.92 21.06
C LYS A 3 -38.63 -10.66 19.85
N GLY A 4 -38.23 -9.92 18.82
CA GLY A 4 -37.59 -10.49 17.64
C GLY A 4 -36.21 -11.05 17.99
N VAL A 5 -36.03 -12.36 17.81
CA VAL A 5 -34.73 -13.03 17.85
C VAL A 5 -34.17 -13.02 16.44
N VAL A 6 -33.01 -12.39 16.25
CA VAL A 6 -32.28 -12.46 14.98
C VAL A 6 -31.44 -13.74 14.97
N ILE A 7 -31.85 -14.71 14.17
CA ILE A 7 -31.07 -15.92 13.88
C ILE A 7 -30.21 -15.60 12.64
N MET A 8 -28.92 -15.32 12.84
CA MET A 8 -27.97 -15.26 11.73
C MET A 8 -27.62 -16.68 11.27
N LYS A 9 -28.17 -17.08 10.11
CA LYS A 9 -27.74 -18.30 9.42
C LYS A 9 -26.41 -18.05 8.72
N ASN A 10 -25.52 -19.03 8.82
CA ASN A 10 -24.24 -19.16 8.11
C ASN A 10 -24.46 -18.99 6.58
N ILE A 11 -24.31 -17.77 6.08
CA ILE A 11 -24.31 -17.50 4.64
C ILE A 11 -22.84 -17.38 4.21
N ASN A 12 -22.29 -18.51 3.77
CA ASN A 12 -21.23 -18.64 2.77
C ASN A 12 -20.19 -17.51 2.70
N ILE A 13 -19.19 -17.60 3.60
CA ILE A 13 -17.97 -16.78 3.64
C ILE A 13 -17.21 -16.77 2.30
N GLN A 14 -17.40 -17.79 1.43
CA GLN A 14 -16.72 -17.86 0.13
C GLN A 14 -17.28 -16.92 -0.95
N LYS A 15 -18.52 -16.42 -0.84
CA LYS A 15 -19.11 -15.50 -1.83
C LYS A 15 -18.87 -14.01 -1.52
N GLN A 16 -18.30 -13.68 -0.36
CA GLN A 16 -18.03 -12.29 0.01
C GLN A 16 -16.72 -11.74 -0.53
N ASN A 17 -15.75 -12.57 -0.93
CA ASN A 17 -14.50 -12.08 -1.54
C ASN A 17 -14.73 -11.42 -2.92
N SER A 18 -15.90 -11.65 -3.53
CA SER A 18 -16.34 -11.00 -4.76
C SER A 18 -17.31 -9.84 -4.53
N LEU A 19 -17.51 -9.36 -3.29
CA LEU A 19 -18.11 -8.05 -3.05
C LEU A 19 -17.14 -6.97 -3.55
N ILE A 20 -17.05 -6.86 -4.88
CA ILE A 20 -17.08 -5.62 -5.63
C ILE A 20 -16.43 -4.45 -4.88
N TYR A 21 -15.10 -4.51 -4.74
CA TYR A 21 -14.27 -3.37 -4.33
C TYR A 21 -14.43 -2.18 -5.28
N SER A 22 -15.09 -2.34 -6.43
CA SER A 22 -15.44 -1.28 -7.36
C SER A 22 -16.59 -0.37 -6.91
N HIS A 23 -17.29 -0.66 -5.80
CA HIS A 23 -18.42 0.16 -5.33
C HIS A 23 -18.35 0.59 -3.84
N LEU A 24 -17.16 0.80 -3.29
CA LEU A 24 -17.03 1.69 -2.13
C LEU A 24 -17.12 3.15 -2.60
N THR A 25 -18.32 3.57 -2.97
CA THR A 25 -18.70 4.99 -2.98
C THR A 25 -18.74 5.46 -1.54
N ILE A 26 -17.60 5.94 -1.04
CA ILE A 26 -17.54 6.70 0.20
C ILE A 26 -18.42 7.93 -0.05
N ASN A 27 -19.53 8.06 0.68
CA ASN A 27 -20.37 9.25 0.63
C ASN A 27 -19.49 10.46 0.98
N GLN A 28 -19.11 11.25 -0.03
CA GLN A 28 -18.25 12.44 0.07
C GLN A 28 -18.93 13.63 0.77
N GLN A 29 -20.05 13.41 1.44
CA GLN A 29 -20.77 14.49 2.10
C GLN A 29 -20.09 14.79 3.45
N GLN A 30 -19.24 15.82 3.43
CA GLN A 30 -18.66 16.54 4.58
C GLN A 30 -17.31 16.04 5.14
N TYR A 31 -16.30 15.87 4.28
CA TYR A 31 -14.90 15.81 4.72
C TYR A 31 -14.16 17.03 4.17
N ASP A 32 -14.21 18.14 4.92
CA ASP A 32 -13.65 19.44 4.49
C ASP A 32 -12.42 19.87 5.32
N ASN A 33 -11.87 18.96 6.12
CA ASN A 33 -10.66 19.20 6.91
C ASN A 33 -9.50 18.27 6.48
N ASN A 34 -8.28 18.74 6.72
CA ASN A 34 -7.04 18.03 6.37
C ASN A 34 -6.97 16.63 7.02
N GLU A 35 -7.41 16.50 8.28
CA GLU A 35 -7.32 15.23 9.02
C GLU A 35 -8.14 14.11 8.36
N ASP A 36 -9.33 14.43 7.87
CA ASP A 36 -10.19 13.48 7.17
C ASP A 36 -9.61 13.08 5.81
N HIS A 37 -9.02 14.01 5.07
CA HIS A 37 -8.31 13.71 3.81
C HIS A 37 -7.15 12.75 4.03
N VAL A 38 -6.31 13.01 5.05
CA VAL A 38 -5.18 12.15 5.41
C VAL A 38 -5.67 10.74 5.73
N LYS A 39 -6.66 10.59 6.63
CA LYS A 39 -7.23 9.27 7.00
C LYS A 39 -7.74 8.50 5.78
N LEU A 40 -8.44 9.19 4.88
CA LEU A 40 -8.96 8.56 3.65
C LEU A 40 -7.86 8.12 2.69
N ILE A 41 -6.77 8.89 2.56
CA ILE A 41 -5.62 8.49 1.74
C ILE A 41 -4.94 7.26 2.35
N GLN A 42 -4.71 7.24 3.66
CA GLN A 42 -4.11 6.10 4.36
C GLN A 42 -4.95 4.84 4.21
N PHE A 43 -6.27 4.96 4.34
CA PHE A 43 -7.19 3.86 4.07
C PHE A 43 -7.00 3.30 2.65
N ARG A 44 -6.86 4.17 1.63
CA ARG A 44 -6.64 3.73 0.25
C ARG A 44 -5.26 3.07 0.04
N LEU A 45 -4.21 3.56 0.71
CA LEU A 45 -2.90 2.92 0.68
C LEU A 45 -2.95 1.51 1.30
N ASN A 46 -3.68 1.35 2.41
CA ASN A 46 -3.91 0.05 3.04
C ASN A 46 -4.71 -0.89 2.13
N LEU A 47 -5.78 -0.39 1.50
CA LEU A 47 -6.54 -1.16 0.52
C LEU A 47 -5.67 -1.61 -0.65
N PHE A 48 -4.81 -0.72 -1.16
CA PHE A 48 -3.87 -1.07 -2.21
C PHE A 48 -2.91 -2.19 -1.79
N LYS A 49 -2.33 -2.09 -0.59
CA LYS A 49 -1.50 -3.14 -0.01
C LYS A 49 -2.25 -4.49 0.05
N GLU A 50 -3.48 -4.49 0.56
CA GLU A 50 -4.30 -5.71 0.68
C GLU A 50 -4.59 -6.35 -0.69
N VAL A 51 -4.81 -5.54 -1.74
CA VAL A 51 -4.99 -6.05 -3.11
C VAL A 51 -3.73 -6.78 -3.58
N VAL A 52 -2.55 -6.19 -3.38
CA VAL A 52 -1.27 -6.82 -3.77
C VAL A 52 -1.02 -8.10 -2.97
N GLU A 53 -1.23 -8.08 -1.64
CA GLU A 53 -1.08 -9.25 -0.77
C GLU A 53 -2.05 -10.38 -1.16
N THR A 54 -3.28 -10.04 -1.53
CA THR A 54 -4.25 -11.01 -2.07
C THR A 54 -3.75 -11.64 -3.37
N GLY A 55 -3.10 -10.85 -4.24
CA GLY A 55 -2.46 -11.36 -5.46
C GLY A 55 -1.34 -12.35 -5.18
N ILE A 56 -0.48 -12.05 -4.21
CA ILE A 56 0.58 -12.95 -3.75
C ILE A 56 -0.02 -14.30 -3.32
N ILE A 57 -1.08 -14.27 -2.50
CA ILE A 57 -1.76 -15.50 -2.04
C ILE A 57 -2.35 -16.29 -3.21
N LYS A 58 -2.99 -15.63 -4.17
CA LYS A 58 -3.55 -16.29 -5.37
C LYS A 58 -2.46 -17.00 -6.18
N VAL A 59 -1.33 -16.34 -6.42
CA VAL A 59 -0.20 -16.95 -7.14
C VAL A 59 0.39 -18.13 -6.38
N LYS A 60 0.56 -18.02 -5.06
CA LYS A 60 0.99 -19.16 -4.23
C LYS A 60 0.07 -20.36 -4.37
N ASN A 61 -1.24 -20.13 -4.29
CA ASN A 61 -2.22 -21.20 -4.41
C ASN A 61 -2.18 -21.85 -5.80
N TYR A 62 -2.03 -21.05 -6.86
CA TYR A 62 -1.84 -21.54 -8.22
C TYR A 62 -0.58 -22.41 -8.34
N LEU A 63 0.59 -21.91 -7.91
CA LEU A 63 1.85 -22.65 -7.98
C LEU A 63 1.78 -23.96 -7.18
N LEU A 64 1.20 -23.95 -5.99
CA LEU A 64 1.01 -25.16 -5.17
C LEU A 64 0.12 -26.20 -5.87
N GLN A 65 -0.95 -25.77 -6.52
CA GLN A 65 -1.82 -26.67 -7.30
C GLN A 65 -1.08 -27.21 -8.53
N TYR A 66 -0.37 -26.35 -9.25
CA TYR A 66 0.40 -26.71 -10.43
C TYR A 66 1.48 -27.76 -10.12
N ILE A 67 2.24 -27.56 -9.03
CA ILE A 67 3.24 -28.52 -8.54
C ILE A 67 2.60 -29.88 -8.22
N LYS A 68 1.44 -29.88 -7.54
CA LYS A 68 0.73 -31.12 -7.19
C LYS A 68 0.26 -31.88 -8.43
N GLN A 69 -0.22 -31.18 -9.44
CA GLN A 69 -0.71 -31.78 -10.69
C GLN A 69 0.42 -32.34 -11.55
N ASN A 70 1.60 -31.69 -11.55
CA ASN A 70 2.73 -32.03 -12.40
C ASN A 70 3.88 -32.76 -11.70
N LYS A 71 3.64 -33.34 -10.51
CA LYS A 71 4.66 -33.96 -9.64
C LYS A 71 5.56 -35.00 -10.34
N ASN A 72 5.06 -35.68 -11.37
CA ASN A 72 5.79 -36.73 -12.10
C ASN A 72 6.45 -36.24 -13.40
N ASN A 73 6.39 -34.93 -13.72
CA ASN A 73 6.96 -34.37 -14.93
C ASN A 73 8.33 -33.71 -14.65
N TYR A 74 9.40 -34.50 -14.76
CA TYR A 74 10.76 -34.08 -14.41
C TYR A 74 11.30 -32.89 -15.23
N LYS A 75 10.85 -32.70 -16.48
CA LYS A 75 11.35 -31.63 -17.35
C LYS A 75 10.74 -30.26 -16.99
N GLU A 76 9.45 -30.24 -16.68
CA GLU A 76 8.76 -29.02 -16.21
C GLU A 76 9.19 -28.60 -14.79
N ASN A 77 9.72 -29.53 -13.99
CA ASN A 77 10.11 -29.25 -12.61
C ASN A 77 11.28 -28.25 -12.48
N ASN A 78 12.21 -28.20 -13.44
CA ASN A 78 13.34 -27.25 -13.37
C ASN A 78 12.90 -25.81 -13.71
N GLU A 79 12.12 -25.62 -14.77
CA GLU A 79 11.56 -24.30 -15.12
C GLU A 79 10.62 -23.79 -14.01
N LEU A 80 9.79 -24.68 -13.47
CA LEU A 80 8.91 -24.36 -12.36
C LEU A 80 9.66 -23.95 -11.09
N LEU A 81 10.82 -24.58 -10.81
CA LEU A 81 11.65 -24.21 -9.67
C LEU A 81 12.14 -22.76 -9.77
N HIS A 82 12.59 -22.34 -10.96
CA HIS A 82 13.02 -20.96 -11.20
C HIS A 82 11.86 -19.97 -11.02
N ILE A 83 10.69 -20.25 -11.60
CA ILE A 83 9.50 -19.39 -11.45
C ILE A 83 9.11 -19.25 -9.97
N VAL A 84 9.14 -20.35 -9.21
CA VAL A 84 8.82 -20.34 -7.78
C VAL A 84 9.86 -19.52 -7.00
N GLN A 85 11.15 -19.71 -7.26
CA GLN A 85 12.22 -18.95 -6.59
C GLN A 85 12.11 -17.46 -6.88
N ASP A 86 11.88 -17.07 -8.13
CA ASP A 86 11.73 -15.68 -8.53
C ASP A 86 10.48 -15.04 -7.92
N PHE A 87 9.37 -15.77 -7.86
CA PHE A 87 8.17 -15.30 -7.19
C PHE A 87 8.39 -15.09 -5.69
N LEU A 88 9.04 -16.04 -5.01
CA LEU A 88 9.34 -15.93 -3.57
C LEU A 88 10.25 -14.74 -3.27
N ARG A 89 11.28 -14.51 -4.10
CA ARG A 89 12.14 -13.32 -4.01
C ARG A 89 11.33 -12.04 -4.19
N SER A 90 10.45 -12.00 -5.19
CA SER A 90 9.61 -10.83 -5.46
C SER A 90 8.66 -10.54 -4.29
N GLU A 91 8.08 -11.56 -3.66
CA GLU A 91 7.29 -11.40 -2.43
C GLU A 91 8.13 -10.82 -1.29
N GLU A 92 9.34 -11.33 -1.08
CA GLU A 92 10.23 -10.86 -0.03
C GLU A 92 10.62 -9.39 -0.24
N GLU A 93 10.99 -9.02 -1.47
CA GLU A 93 11.28 -7.64 -1.85
C GLU A 93 10.07 -6.72 -1.63
N PHE A 94 8.85 -7.17 -1.96
CA PHE A 94 7.65 -6.40 -1.65
C PHE A 94 7.44 -6.23 -0.15
N LYS A 95 7.67 -7.27 0.66
CA LYS A 95 7.54 -7.18 2.13
C LYS A 95 8.55 -6.23 2.75
N ILE A 96 9.79 -6.25 2.27
CA ILE A 96 10.87 -5.41 2.82
C ILE A 96 10.76 -3.99 2.29
N HIS A 97 10.76 -3.83 0.96
CA HIS A 97 10.86 -2.51 0.32
C HIS A 97 9.49 -1.94 -0.02
N GLY A 98 8.58 -2.75 -0.54
CA GLY A 98 7.22 -2.30 -0.91
C GLY A 98 6.43 -1.79 0.28
N ILE A 99 6.27 -2.62 1.32
CA ILE A 99 5.54 -2.25 2.54
C ILE A 99 6.22 -1.10 3.26
N SER A 100 7.56 -1.10 3.35
CA SER A 100 8.31 0.01 3.95
C SER A 100 8.04 1.34 3.23
N THR A 101 8.00 1.31 1.90
CA THR A 101 7.69 2.50 1.08
C THR A 101 6.27 2.99 1.32
N LEU A 102 5.28 2.10 1.36
CA LEU A 102 3.88 2.46 1.66
C LEU A 102 3.74 3.07 3.06
N ASN A 103 4.41 2.50 4.07
CA ASN A 103 4.41 3.04 5.42
C ASN A 103 5.10 4.41 5.49
N LYS A 104 6.22 4.59 4.78
CA LYS A 104 6.91 5.88 4.69
C LYS A 104 5.99 6.95 4.10
N ILE A 105 5.34 6.66 2.97
CA ILE A 105 4.35 7.54 2.32
C ILE A 105 3.22 7.89 3.28
N SER A 106 2.65 6.89 3.95
CA SER A 106 1.57 7.07 4.92
C SER A 106 1.97 8.04 6.03
N ASN A 107 3.15 7.85 6.62
CA ASN A 107 3.68 8.69 7.69
C ASN A 107 4.00 10.11 7.20
N GLU A 108 4.57 10.25 6.00
CA GLU A 108 4.86 11.56 5.44
C GLU A 108 3.58 12.37 5.21
N ILE A 109 2.53 11.75 4.67
CA ILE A 109 1.23 12.40 4.42
C ILE A 109 0.60 12.93 5.72
N GLU A 110 0.78 12.26 6.86
CA GLU A 110 0.27 12.74 8.16
C GLU A 110 0.84 14.10 8.58
N LEU A 111 2.06 14.37 8.13
CA LEU A 111 2.79 15.60 8.43
C LEU A 111 2.49 16.72 7.43
N LYS A 112 1.76 16.43 6.35
CA LYS A 112 1.47 17.37 5.27
C LYS A 112 0.17 18.16 5.47
N ASN A 113 0.06 19.27 4.76
CA ASN A 113 -1.20 20.00 4.63
C ASN A 113 -1.96 19.52 3.39
N VAL A 114 -2.82 18.52 3.56
CA VAL A 114 -3.57 17.92 2.46
C VAL A 114 -4.88 18.67 2.26
N ASN A 115 -4.86 19.65 1.34
CA ASN A 115 -6.08 20.30 0.88
C ASN A 115 -6.88 19.38 -0.08
N ILE A 116 -8.07 19.83 -0.46
CA ILE A 116 -8.99 19.05 -1.30
C ILE A 116 -8.42 18.69 -2.68
N ASP A 117 -7.58 19.55 -3.27
CA ASP A 117 -7.00 19.31 -4.60
C ASP A 117 -5.89 18.26 -4.54
N ILE A 118 -5.00 18.37 -3.55
CA ILE A 118 -3.97 17.37 -3.26
C ILE A 118 -4.63 16.02 -2.94
N TYR A 119 -5.67 16.02 -2.12
CA TYR A 119 -6.44 14.81 -1.81
C TYR A 119 -6.98 14.13 -3.07
N LYS A 120 -7.61 14.90 -3.97
CA LYS A 120 -8.16 14.38 -5.24
C LYS A 120 -7.06 13.80 -6.11
N GLU A 121 -5.91 14.48 -6.21
CA GLU A 121 -4.78 14.02 -7.01
C GLU A 121 -4.20 12.70 -6.48
N LEU A 122 -3.86 12.64 -5.20
CA LEU A 122 -3.33 11.43 -4.57
C LEU A 122 -4.33 10.27 -4.66
N THR A 123 -5.60 10.55 -4.40
CA THR A 123 -6.68 9.55 -4.54
C THR A 123 -6.76 9.01 -5.96
N ARG A 124 -6.67 9.87 -6.98
CA ARG A 124 -6.66 9.45 -8.39
C ARG A 124 -5.48 8.53 -8.68
N ILE A 125 -4.29 8.88 -8.20
CA ILE A 125 -3.07 8.07 -8.39
C ILE A 125 -3.19 6.71 -7.71
N ILE A 126 -3.57 6.66 -6.43
CA ILE A 126 -3.73 5.41 -5.69
C ILE A 126 -4.80 4.53 -6.33
N ASN A 127 -5.92 5.11 -6.74
CA ASN A 127 -6.99 4.35 -7.41
C ASN A 127 -6.53 3.77 -8.75
N ASN A 128 -5.65 4.46 -9.49
CA ASN A 128 -5.08 3.93 -10.71
C ASN A 128 -4.19 2.70 -10.43
N HIS A 129 -3.33 2.78 -9.40
CA HIS A 129 -2.53 1.65 -8.93
C HIS A 129 -3.39 0.46 -8.48
N ILE A 130 -4.46 0.71 -7.70
CA ILE A 130 -5.44 -0.32 -7.31
C ILE A 130 -6.09 -0.97 -8.54
N LYS A 131 -6.45 -0.17 -9.55
CA LYS A 131 -7.07 -0.67 -10.78
C LYS A 131 -6.10 -1.57 -11.55
N ILE A 132 -4.86 -1.12 -11.75
CA ILE A 132 -3.81 -1.91 -12.41
C ILE A 132 -3.57 -3.22 -11.65
N ALA A 133 -3.42 -3.16 -10.33
CA ALA A 133 -3.23 -4.35 -9.50
C ALA A 133 -4.39 -5.35 -9.69
N ASN A 134 -5.63 -4.88 -9.66
CA ASN A 134 -6.80 -5.72 -9.86
C ASN A 134 -6.87 -6.32 -11.26
N GLU A 135 -6.57 -5.55 -12.31
CA GLU A 135 -6.54 -6.05 -13.69
C GLU A 135 -5.44 -7.09 -13.91
N LEU A 136 -4.34 -7.00 -13.16
CA LEU A 136 -3.26 -7.97 -13.18
C LEU A 136 -3.65 -9.25 -12.41
N ILE A 137 -4.20 -9.10 -11.20
CA ILE A 137 -4.41 -10.19 -10.25
C ILE A 137 -5.71 -10.98 -10.50
N ASN A 138 -6.74 -10.36 -11.10
CA ASN A 138 -8.06 -10.99 -11.24
C ASN A 138 -8.29 -11.72 -12.57
N LYS A 139 -7.35 -11.66 -13.52
CA LYS A 139 -7.40 -12.56 -14.69
C LYS A 139 -6.91 -13.95 -14.31
N GLU A 140 -7.27 -14.93 -15.13
CA GLU A 140 -6.81 -16.31 -15.00
C GLU A 140 -5.28 -16.38 -14.92
N ILE A 141 -4.77 -17.17 -13.96
CA ILE A 141 -3.34 -17.29 -13.69
C ILE A 141 -2.80 -18.51 -14.45
N ASP A 142 -1.79 -18.28 -15.26
CA ASP A 142 -0.92 -19.29 -15.87
C ASP A 142 0.55 -19.01 -15.50
N LEU A 143 1.49 -19.88 -15.88
CA LEU A 143 2.91 -19.73 -15.56
C LEU A 143 3.51 -18.43 -16.11
N LEU A 144 3.19 -18.06 -17.35
CA LEU A 144 3.65 -16.80 -17.96
C LEU A 144 3.15 -15.60 -17.15
N ARG A 145 1.91 -15.65 -16.69
CA ARG A 145 1.29 -14.61 -15.88
C ARG A 145 1.87 -14.55 -14.48
N VAL A 146 2.32 -15.66 -13.91
CA VAL A 146 3.08 -15.65 -12.66
C VAL A 146 4.31 -14.77 -12.79
N GLU A 147 5.08 -14.89 -13.88
CA GLU A 147 6.28 -14.05 -14.09
C GLU A 147 5.94 -12.56 -14.19
N TYR A 148 4.88 -12.21 -14.92
CA TYR A 148 4.40 -10.82 -14.98
C TYR A 148 3.96 -10.30 -13.61
N ILE A 149 3.26 -11.12 -12.83
CA ILE A 149 2.81 -10.77 -11.48
C ILE A 149 4.02 -10.62 -10.54
N SER A 150 5.01 -11.51 -10.62
CA SER A 150 6.26 -11.42 -9.85
C SER A 150 6.98 -10.10 -10.12
N ASN A 151 7.20 -9.76 -11.39
CA ASN A 151 7.87 -8.52 -11.77
C ASN A 151 7.09 -7.28 -11.31
N TYR A 152 5.76 -7.31 -11.39
CA TYR A 152 4.94 -6.22 -10.86
C TYR A 152 5.09 -6.08 -9.35
N ILE A 153 4.93 -7.18 -8.60
CA ILE A 153 5.02 -7.18 -7.13
C ILE A 153 6.38 -6.65 -6.65
N ARG A 154 7.45 -7.03 -7.36
CA ARG A 154 8.81 -6.58 -7.05
C ARG A 154 8.94 -5.06 -7.09
N GLU A 155 8.44 -4.44 -8.14
CA GLU A 155 8.71 -3.03 -8.44
C GLU A 155 7.63 -2.05 -7.94
N ILE A 156 6.43 -2.56 -7.61
CA ILE A 156 5.26 -1.70 -7.39
C ILE A 156 5.43 -0.69 -6.25
N GLY A 157 6.20 -1.06 -5.21
CA GLY A 157 6.54 -0.13 -4.12
C GLY A 157 7.27 1.11 -4.62
N THR A 158 8.23 0.93 -5.53
CA THR A 158 8.98 2.02 -6.15
C THR A 158 8.07 2.89 -7.03
N TYR A 159 7.23 2.26 -7.86
CA TYR A 159 6.34 2.99 -8.77
C TYR A 159 5.34 3.87 -8.03
N ILE A 160 4.67 3.34 -7.00
CA ILE A 160 3.71 4.16 -6.23
C ILE A 160 4.40 5.28 -5.47
N GLY A 161 5.62 5.06 -4.97
CA GLY A 161 6.41 6.10 -4.31
C GLY A 161 6.79 7.25 -5.25
N LEU A 162 7.22 6.92 -6.46
CA LEU A 162 7.56 7.92 -7.48
C LEU A 162 6.33 8.71 -7.94
N ASP A 163 5.21 8.03 -8.16
CA ASP A 163 3.99 8.67 -8.66
C ASP A 163 3.35 9.59 -7.62
N LEU A 164 3.35 9.20 -6.34
CA LEU A 164 2.77 10.03 -5.28
C LEU A 164 3.63 11.23 -4.91
N ASN A 165 4.96 11.08 -4.95
CA ASN A 165 5.93 12.15 -4.75
C ASN A 165 5.60 13.07 -3.54
N VAL A 166 5.35 12.45 -2.39
CA VAL A 166 4.84 13.11 -1.17
C VAL A 166 5.76 14.23 -0.69
N GLU A 167 7.06 14.15 -1.00
CA GLU A 167 8.05 15.17 -0.69
C GLU A 167 7.66 16.57 -1.22
N LYS A 168 7.01 16.64 -2.38
CA LYS A 168 6.57 17.90 -3.01
C LYS A 168 5.31 18.50 -2.38
N ILE A 169 4.61 17.76 -1.53
CA ILE A 169 3.38 18.25 -0.91
C ILE A 169 3.72 19.31 0.14
N PRO A 170 3.07 20.50 0.09
CA PRO A 170 3.35 21.60 1.02
C PRO A 170 2.85 21.33 2.44
N GLY A 171 3.46 22.05 3.38
CA GLY A 171 3.20 21.95 4.81
C GLY A 171 4.07 20.87 5.45
N LEU A 172 5.01 21.29 6.29
CA LEU A 172 5.31 20.52 7.50
C LEU A 172 4.32 21.07 8.51
N LYS A 173 3.44 20.26 9.10
CA LYS A 173 2.69 20.70 10.29
C LYS A 173 3.70 21.36 11.22
N ASN A 174 3.50 22.63 11.54
CA ASN A 174 4.32 23.30 12.54
C ASN A 174 4.23 22.45 13.80
N ILE A 175 5.32 21.77 14.14
CA ILE A 175 5.42 21.11 15.43
C ILE A 175 5.52 22.27 16.42
N GLU A 176 4.40 22.64 17.05
CA GLU A 176 4.44 23.48 18.24
C GLU A 176 5.17 22.66 19.31
N ILE A 177 6.49 22.85 19.39
CA ILE A 177 7.26 22.34 20.51
C ILE A 177 6.93 23.27 21.68
N THR A 178 5.96 22.88 22.50
CA THR A 178 5.73 23.54 23.78
C THR A 178 6.88 23.17 24.71
N LEU A 179 7.99 23.91 24.60
CA LEU A 179 9.06 23.85 25.59
C LEU A 179 8.48 24.36 26.91
N ASN A 180 8.19 23.44 27.83
CA ASN A 180 7.79 23.79 29.18
C ASN A 180 9.03 24.24 29.95
N VAL A 181 9.54 25.43 29.61
CA VAL A 181 10.72 25.98 30.25
C VAL A 181 10.29 26.51 31.61
N LYS A 182 10.41 25.69 32.65
CA LYS A 182 10.53 26.18 34.03
C LYS A 182 11.90 26.86 34.22
N LYS A 183 12.13 27.96 33.49
CA LYS A 183 13.08 29.07 33.78
C LYS A 183 13.20 29.96 32.54
N LYS A 184 12.91 31.25 32.72
CA LYS A 184 13.14 32.30 31.73
C LYS A 184 14.61 32.33 31.31
N GLU A 185 14.92 31.84 30.11
CA GLU A 185 16.05 32.32 29.33
C GLU A 185 15.64 32.39 27.85
N THR A 186 15.71 33.59 27.30
CA THR A 186 15.38 33.91 25.91
C THR A 186 16.52 33.43 25.02
N LEU A 187 16.31 32.41 24.20
CA LEU A 187 17.24 32.01 23.15
C LEU A 187 16.70 32.50 21.80
N ILE A 188 17.34 33.53 21.25
CA ILE A 188 17.13 33.97 19.87
C ILE A 188 18.04 33.09 19.00
N ILE A 189 17.46 32.09 18.34
CA ILE A 189 18.19 31.29 17.34
C ILE A 189 18.03 32.01 15.99
N LYS A 190 19.11 32.66 15.54
CA LYS A 190 19.30 33.02 14.13
C LYS A 190 20.08 31.89 13.46
N ASP A 191 19.55 31.44 12.33
CA ASP A 191 20.21 30.64 11.29
C ASP A 191 20.47 29.15 11.60
N LEU A 192 19.53 28.29 11.20
CA LEU A 192 19.79 26.87 10.92
C LEU A 192 20.01 26.67 9.42
N TYR A 193 21.21 27.01 8.94
CA TYR A 193 21.69 26.62 7.61
C TYR A 193 23.00 25.81 7.74
N TYR A 194 22.97 24.61 7.16
CA TYR A 194 24.09 23.81 6.66
C TYR A 194 25.29 23.54 7.59
N LEU A 195 25.40 22.29 8.05
CA LEU A 195 26.69 21.68 8.33
C LEU A 195 26.98 20.63 7.26
N HIS A 196 27.66 21.08 6.20
CA HIS A 196 28.41 20.18 5.34
C HIS A 196 29.87 20.65 5.26
N LYS A 197 30.75 19.72 5.68
CA LYS A 197 32.15 19.52 5.29
C LYS A 197 33.27 20.39 5.89
N LYS A 198 34.31 19.63 6.29
CA LYS A 198 35.76 19.89 6.19
C LYS A 198 36.34 20.82 7.26
N ASP A 199 37.45 20.53 7.94
CA ASP A 199 38.58 19.64 7.69
C ASP A 199 39.15 19.11 9.01
N ILE A 200 39.64 17.86 8.99
CA ILE A 200 40.63 17.34 9.92
C ILE A 200 41.96 18.01 9.54
N ALA A 201 42.61 18.66 10.50
CA ALA A 201 44.03 18.97 10.48
C ALA A 201 44.68 18.35 11.72
#